data_AF-B3RN18-F1
#
_entry.id   AF-B3RN18-F1
#
_cell.length_a   1.000
_cell.length_b   1.000
_cell.length_c   1.000
_cell.angle_alpha   90.00
_cell.angle_beta   90.00
_cell.angle_gamma   90.00
#
_symmetry.space_group_name_H-M   'P 1'
#
loop_
_entity.id
_entity.type
_entity.pdbx_description
1 polymer ?
#
loop_
_entity_poly.entity_id
_entity_poly.type
_entity_poly.pdbx_seq_one_letter_code
_entity_poly.pdbx_strand_id
1 'polypeptide(L)'
;MSLICLSLQKCNRFTCGYISHFIKIDKATSQVNLDPDWETILQICDSIRQRDVTAKNAVSAIKKKIHDNNPRIAYFSLVVLEACVKNCGSPIHDEIASKNFLDDIRSHVKIAPENVKDKILELVQSWSRAFANSPSYTSFQDTYNIMKMEGHNFPPVKETDVMFTSEKAPEWTDGDECHLCHVNFSLIQRKHHCRKCGQVFCGQCSSKSSTIPQFGIEREVRVCDHCYNQLK
;
A
#
# COMPACT_ATOMS: atom_id res chain seq x y z
N MET A 1 -41.28 25.35 -29.54
CA MET A 1 -41.55 24.35 -28.49
C MET A 1 -40.91 23.03 -28.91
N SER A 2 -39.58 22.97 -29.01
CA SER A 2 -38.59 22.80 -27.92
C SER A 2 -38.07 21.36 -27.93
N LEU A 3 -37.00 21.18 -28.70
CA LEU A 3 -36.11 20.02 -28.76
C LEU A 3 -35.29 19.91 -27.46
N ILE A 4 -35.91 19.49 -26.34
CA ILE A 4 -35.23 19.30 -25.05
C ILE A 4 -35.45 17.87 -24.53
N CYS A 5 -35.01 16.85 -25.27
CA CYS A 5 -35.06 15.48 -24.73
C CYS A 5 -33.95 14.52 -25.22
N LEU A 6 -32.79 15.04 -25.67
CA LEU A 6 -31.69 14.17 -26.12
C LEU A 6 -30.29 14.57 -25.62
N SER A 7 -30.15 15.56 -24.73
CA SER A 7 -28.85 16.03 -24.23
C SER A 7 -28.45 15.55 -22.82
N LEU A 8 -29.25 14.73 -22.14
CA LEU A 8 -28.95 14.29 -20.76
C LEU A 8 -28.42 12.85 -20.62
N GLN A 9 -28.03 12.19 -21.71
CA GLN A 9 -27.57 10.79 -21.69
C GLN A 9 -26.12 10.59 -22.16
N LYS A 10 -25.28 11.63 -21.99
CA LYS A 10 -23.81 11.51 -22.09
C LYS A 10 -23.11 12.21 -20.91
N CYS A 11 -23.62 12.02 -19.70
CA CYS A 11 -22.79 12.29 -18.51
C CYS A 11 -21.73 11.19 -18.44
N ASN A 12 -20.48 11.58 -18.69
CA ASN A 12 -19.34 10.70 -18.89
C ASN A 12 -19.20 9.72 -17.71
N ARG A 13 -19.02 8.41 -17.97
CA ARG A 13 -18.85 7.39 -16.92
C ARG A 13 -17.73 7.78 -15.93
N PHE A 14 -16.73 8.48 -16.45
CA PHE A 14 -15.62 9.08 -15.70
C PHE A 14 -16.03 10.18 -14.72
N THR A 15 -16.96 11.09 -15.07
CA THR A 15 -17.36 12.20 -14.19
C THR A 15 -18.32 11.74 -13.09
N CYS A 16 -19.19 10.77 -13.39
CA CYS A 16 -20.08 10.16 -12.40
C CYS A 16 -19.28 9.31 -11.37
N GLY A 17 -18.29 8.54 -11.85
CA GLY A 17 -17.35 7.83 -10.99
C GLY A 17 -16.61 8.81 -10.08
N TYR A 18 -16.03 9.87 -10.62
CA TYR A 18 -15.30 10.87 -9.83
C TYR A 18 -16.10 11.42 -8.64
N ILE A 19 -17.34 11.87 -8.88
CA ILE A 19 -18.20 12.44 -7.83
C ILE A 19 -18.56 11.40 -6.76
N SER A 20 -18.86 10.15 -7.17
CA SER A 20 -19.19 9.05 -6.24
C SER A 20 -18.04 8.72 -5.27
N HIS A 21 -16.79 8.83 -5.73
CA HIS A 21 -15.64 8.50 -4.90
C HIS A 21 -15.27 9.61 -3.90
N PHE A 22 -15.47 10.88 -4.25
CA PHE A 22 -15.37 11.98 -3.26
C PHE A 22 -16.39 11.81 -2.13
N ILE A 23 -17.60 11.37 -2.46
CA ILE A 23 -18.65 11.08 -1.46
C ILE A 23 -18.20 9.98 -0.49
N LYS A 24 -17.50 8.94 -0.96
CA LYS A 24 -16.97 7.88 -0.07
C LYS A 24 -15.92 8.42 0.89
N ILE A 25 -15.01 9.27 0.45
CA ILE A 25 -14.00 9.90 1.32
C ILE A 25 -14.67 10.82 2.35
N ASP A 26 -15.65 11.63 1.94
CA ASP A 26 -16.41 12.48 2.85
C ASP A 26 -17.16 11.66 3.91
N LYS A 27 -17.77 10.55 3.51
CA LYS A 27 -18.45 9.63 4.43
C LYS A 27 -17.47 8.97 5.41
N ALA A 28 -16.35 8.45 4.92
CA ALA A 28 -15.34 7.79 5.76
C ALA A 28 -14.67 8.75 6.75
N THR A 29 -14.56 10.04 6.38
CA THR A 29 -13.91 11.08 7.19
C THR A 29 -14.89 11.95 7.96
N SER A 30 -16.17 11.59 7.99
CA SER A 30 -17.21 12.40 8.63
C SER A 30 -16.95 12.60 10.12
N GLN A 31 -17.09 13.83 10.60
CA GLN A 31 -16.91 14.19 12.01
C GLN A 31 -17.93 13.51 12.95
N VAL A 32 -19.06 13.02 12.41
CA VAL A 32 -20.09 12.33 13.19
C VAL A 32 -19.80 10.84 13.40
N ASN A 33 -18.79 10.30 12.72
CA ASN A 33 -18.38 8.91 12.92
C ASN A 33 -17.82 8.77 14.34
N LEU A 34 -18.34 7.79 15.09
CA LEU A 34 -17.83 7.44 16.41
C LEU A 34 -16.49 6.71 16.31
N ASP A 35 -16.39 5.84 15.31
CA ASP A 35 -15.24 4.99 15.00
C ASP A 35 -14.96 5.02 13.48
N PRO A 36 -13.78 4.55 13.01
CA PRO A 36 -13.51 4.45 11.59
C PRO A 36 -14.57 3.61 10.84
N ASP A 37 -15.14 4.17 9.77
CA ASP A 37 -16.06 3.46 8.88
C ASP A 37 -15.28 2.51 7.96
N TRP A 38 -14.90 1.36 8.52
CA TRP A 38 -14.09 0.35 7.82
C TRP A 38 -14.75 -0.18 6.56
N GLU A 39 -16.08 -0.26 6.52
CA GLU A 39 -16.80 -0.67 5.32
C GLU A 39 -16.52 0.32 4.18
N THR A 40 -16.72 1.61 4.41
CA THR A 40 -16.47 2.64 3.41
C THR A 40 -14.97 2.75 3.07
N ILE A 41 -14.08 2.60 4.06
CA ILE A 41 -12.62 2.59 3.86
C ILE A 41 -12.19 1.45 2.92
N LEU A 42 -12.70 0.24 3.12
CA LEU A 42 -12.38 -0.90 2.27
C LEU A 42 -12.95 -0.72 0.85
N GLN A 43 -14.15 -0.14 0.72
CA GLN A 43 -14.70 0.23 -0.59
C GLN A 43 -13.85 1.27 -1.34
N ILE A 44 -13.19 2.20 -0.63
CA ILE A 44 -12.22 3.12 -1.23
C ILE A 44 -11.01 2.34 -1.75
N CYS A 45 -10.45 1.44 -0.93
CA CYS A 45 -9.33 0.60 -1.33
C CYS A 45 -9.66 -0.24 -2.57
N ASP A 46 -10.86 -0.84 -2.61
CA ASP A 46 -11.35 -1.61 -3.76
C ASP A 46 -11.44 -0.77 -5.03
N SER A 47 -11.99 0.44 -4.95
CA SER A 47 -12.07 1.33 -6.11
C SER A 47 -10.70 1.74 -6.67
N ILE A 48 -9.67 1.85 -5.82
CA ILE A 48 -8.29 2.10 -6.26
C ILE A 48 -7.72 0.85 -6.93
N ARG A 49 -7.87 -0.34 -6.31
CA ARG A 49 -7.40 -1.62 -6.85
C ARG A 49 -8.02 -1.97 -8.20
N GLN A 50 -9.32 -1.69 -8.36
CA GLN A 50 -10.09 -1.91 -9.58
C GLN A 50 -9.86 -0.81 -10.63
N ARG A 51 -9.06 0.21 -10.32
CA ARG A 51 -8.71 1.35 -11.19
C ARG A 51 -9.89 2.24 -11.55
N ASP A 52 -10.96 2.21 -10.76
CA ASP A 52 -12.07 3.16 -10.85
C ASP A 52 -11.63 4.58 -10.43
N VAL A 53 -10.64 4.66 -9.53
CA VAL A 53 -9.99 5.89 -9.09
C VAL A 53 -8.47 5.74 -9.23
N THR A 54 -7.82 6.77 -9.78
CA THR A 54 -6.35 6.78 -9.83
C THR A 54 -5.76 7.10 -8.45
N ALA A 55 -4.62 6.51 -8.13
CA ALA A 55 -3.91 6.74 -6.88
C ALA A 55 -3.68 8.24 -6.60
N LYS A 56 -3.20 8.98 -7.60
CA LYS A 56 -3.03 10.44 -7.54
C LYS A 56 -4.28 11.20 -7.07
N ASN A 57 -5.44 10.84 -7.61
CA ASN A 57 -6.69 11.53 -7.28
C ASN A 57 -7.17 11.16 -5.88
N ALA A 58 -7.05 9.88 -5.49
CA ALA A 58 -7.36 9.42 -4.14
C ALA A 58 -6.44 10.10 -3.10
N VAL A 59 -5.12 10.07 -3.30
CA VAL A 59 -4.13 10.70 -2.40
C VAL A 59 -4.34 12.21 -2.34
N SER A 60 -4.62 12.89 -3.47
CA SER A 60 -4.93 14.33 -3.46
C SER A 60 -6.19 14.65 -2.64
N ALA A 61 -7.25 13.85 -2.77
CA ALA A 61 -8.48 14.03 -2.00
C ALA A 61 -8.27 13.77 -0.50
N ILE A 62 -7.56 12.71 -0.15
CA ILE A 62 -7.19 12.38 1.24
C ILE A 62 -6.31 13.48 1.83
N LYS A 63 -5.29 13.93 1.09
CA LYS A 63 -4.39 15.03 1.50
C LYS A 63 -5.19 16.28 1.88
N LYS A 64 -6.20 16.67 1.09
CA LYS A 64 -7.06 17.82 1.42
C LYS A 64 -7.77 17.65 2.77
N LYS A 65 -8.19 16.43 3.13
CA LYS A 65 -8.85 16.13 4.40
C LYS A 65 -7.88 16.07 5.59
N ILE A 66 -6.61 15.71 5.37
CA ILE A 66 -5.57 15.78 6.41
C ILE A 66 -5.42 17.20 6.94
N HIS A 67 -5.55 18.20 6.05
CA HIS A 67 -5.47 19.63 6.40
C HIS A 67 -6.82 20.24 6.84
N ASP A 68 -7.83 19.43 7.15
CA ASP A 68 -9.11 19.95 7.63
C ASP A 68 -8.94 20.57 9.03
N ASN A 69 -9.64 21.68 9.28
CA ASN A 69 -9.62 22.36 10.59
C ASN A 69 -10.20 21.48 11.71
N ASN A 70 -11.06 20.52 11.37
CA ASN A 70 -11.59 19.58 12.33
C ASN A 70 -10.59 18.42 12.56
N PRO A 71 -10.04 18.26 13.78
CA PRO A 71 -9.07 17.21 14.09
C PRO A 71 -9.61 15.79 13.90
N ARG A 72 -10.92 15.57 13.98
CA ARG A 72 -11.52 14.26 13.71
C ARG A 72 -11.50 13.92 12.23
N ILE A 73 -11.81 14.89 11.37
CA ILE A 73 -11.76 14.71 9.91
C ILE A 73 -10.32 14.44 9.48
N ALA A 74 -9.38 15.26 9.97
CA ALA A 74 -7.95 15.07 9.74
C ALA A 74 -7.49 13.68 10.21
N TYR A 75 -7.83 13.28 11.43
CA TYR A 75 -7.48 11.96 11.96
C TYR A 75 -8.05 10.81 11.12
N PHE A 76 -9.35 10.81 10.82
CA PHE A 76 -9.96 9.75 10.01
C PHE A 76 -9.39 9.70 8.59
N SER A 77 -8.99 10.84 8.01
CA SER A 77 -8.32 10.85 6.71
C SER A 77 -6.96 10.15 6.75
N LEU A 78 -6.22 10.24 7.86
CA LEU A 78 -4.98 9.49 8.07
C LEU A 78 -5.25 7.98 8.21
N VAL A 79 -6.37 7.59 8.82
CA VAL A 79 -6.80 6.18 8.88
C VAL A 79 -7.16 5.65 7.49
N VAL A 80 -7.86 6.44 6.67
CA VAL A 80 -8.12 6.10 5.25
C VAL A 80 -6.81 5.95 4.49
N LEU A 81 -5.86 6.87 4.69
CA LEU A 81 -4.55 6.81 4.05
C LEU A 81 -3.82 5.52 4.43
N GLU A 82 -3.74 5.21 5.72
CA GLU A 82 -3.12 4.00 6.23
C GLU A 82 -3.67 2.75 5.53
N ALA A 83 -5.00 2.62 5.47
CA ALA A 83 -5.65 1.51 4.79
C ALA A 83 -5.28 1.44 3.30
N CYS A 84 -5.23 2.58 2.61
CA CYS A 84 -4.83 2.63 1.20
C CYS A 84 -3.38 2.18 1.01
N VAL A 85 -2.44 2.59 1.87
CA VAL A 85 -1.04 2.15 1.80
C VAL A 85 -0.96 0.64 2.05
N LYS A 86 -1.73 0.09 2.99
CA LYS A 86 -1.77 -1.36 3.29
C LYS A 86 -2.35 -2.20 2.14
N ASN A 87 -3.33 -1.67 1.41
CA ASN A 87 -4.20 -2.49 0.55
C ASN A 87 -4.05 -2.26 -0.97
N CYS A 88 -3.43 -1.16 -1.40
CA CYS A 88 -3.47 -0.74 -2.81
C CYS A 88 -2.12 -0.86 -3.55
N GLY A 89 -1.02 -1.16 -2.83
CA GLY A 89 0.29 -1.42 -3.42
C GLY A 89 0.99 -0.19 -4.02
N SER A 90 1.93 -0.44 -4.94
CA SER A 90 2.87 0.55 -5.46
C SER A 90 2.23 1.84 -6.01
N PRO A 91 1.05 1.85 -6.67
CA PRO A 91 0.46 3.10 -7.13
C PRO A 91 0.21 4.13 -6.00
N ILE A 92 -0.15 3.67 -4.80
CA ILE A 92 -0.29 4.56 -3.63
C ILE A 92 1.08 4.89 -3.04
N HIS A 93 1.97 3.90 -2.94
CA HIS A 93 3.31 4.07 -2.38
C HIS A 93 4.11 5.13 -3.15
N ASP A 94 4.06 5.10 -4.48
CA ASP A 94 4.76 6.06 -5.35
C ASP A 94 4.28 7.50 -5.13
N GLU A 95 2.97 7.70 -4.96
CA GLU A 95 2.37 9.02 -4.71
C GLU A 95 2.79 9.59 -3.34
N ILE A 96 2.79 8.76 -2.29
CA ILE A 96 3.13 9.20 -0.92
C ILE A 96 4.64 9.25 -0.66
N ALA A 97 5.46 8.52 -1.43
CA ALA A 97 6.91 8.60 -1.38
C ALA A 97 7.46 9.85 -2.08
N SER A 98 6.59 10.62 -2.76
CA SER A 98 6.97 11.85 -3.45
C SER A 98 7.42 12.94 -2.48
N LYS A 99 8.43 13.73 -2.89
CA LYS A 99 8.93 14.87 -2.11
C LYS A 99 7.81 15.85 -1.73
N ASN A 100 6.87 16.11 -2.66
CA ASN A 100 5.74 17.01 -2.42
C ASN A 100 4.85 16.53 -1.27
N PHE A 101 4.60 15.23 -1.18
CA PHE A 101 3.77 14.66 -0.13
C PHE A 101 4.52 14.66 1.22
N LEU A 102 5.77 14.21 1.24
CA LEU A 102 6.56 14.10 2.47
C LEU A 102 6.90 15.46 3.09
N ASP A 103 7.29 16.46 2.29
CA ASP A 103 7.56 17.81 2.79
C ASP A 103 6.29 18.49 3.35
N ASP A 104 5.14 18.20 2.75
CA ASP A 104 3.84 18.69 3.22
C ASP A 104 3.47 18.08 4.58
N ILE A 105 3.60 16.76 4.73
CA ILE A 105 3.35 16.06 6.01
C ILE A 105 4.30 16.55 7.11
N ARG A 106 5.60 16.70 6.79
CA ARG A 106 6.61 17.27 7.70
C ARG A 106 6.30 18.71 8.12
N SER A 107 5.66 19.49 7.26
CA SER A 107 5.26 20.86 7.59
C SER A 107 3.99 20.84 8.46
N HIS A 108 3.02 20.00 8.10
CA HIS A 108 1.74 19.91 8.80
C HIS A 108 1.87 19.38 10.23
N VAL A 109 2.74 18.39 10.49
CA VAL A 109 2.95 17.81 11.82
C VAL A 109 3.33 18.86 12.89
N LYS A 110 3.93 19.99 12.47
CA LYS A 110 4.38 21.07 13.36
C LYS A 110 3.22 21.90 13.90
N ILE A 111 2.11 21.96 13.17
CA ILE A 111 0.91 22.74 13.52
C ILE A 111 -0.30 21.87 13.86
N ALA A 112 -0.23 20.56 13.59
CA ALA A 112 -1.33 19.63 13.80
C ALA A 112 -1.68 19.44 15.29
N PRO A 113 -2.97 19.24 15.61
CA PRO A 113 -3.42 18.82 16.94
C PRO A 113 -2.75 17.50 17.38
N GLU A 114 -2.59 17.29 18.68
CA GLU A 114 -1.75 16.20 19.21
C GLU A 114 -2.15 14.81 18.71
N ASN A 115 -3.45 14.50 18.69
CA ASN A 115 -3.95 13.22 18.18
C ASN A 115 -3.65 12.99 16.68
N VAL A 116 -3.65 14.07 15.89
CA VAL A 116 -3.33 14.03 14.46
C VAL A 116 -1.82 13.91 14.27
N LYS A 117 -1.04 14.66 15.07
CA LYS A 117 0.42 14.61 15.10
C LYS A 117 0.92 13.19 15.42
N ASP A 118 0.40 12.58 16.47
CA ASP A 118 0.75 11.22 16.88
C ASP A 118 0.49 10.22 15.75
N LYS A 119 -0.66 10.35 15.08
CA LYS A 119 -1.00 9.47 13.95
C LYS A 119 -0.07 9.69 12.75
N ILE A 120 0.32 10.92 12.45
CA ILE A 120 1.31 11.22 11.40
C ILE A 120 2.65 10.57 11.73
N LEU A 121 3.13 10.73 12.96
CA LEU A 121 4.40 10.17 13.40
C LEU A 121 4.38 8.63 13.37
N GLU A 122 3.27 8.01 13.83
CA GLU A 122 3.03 6.57 13.72
C GLU A 122 3.13 6.09 12.26
N LEU A 123 2.48 6.79 11.32
CA LEU A 123 2.50 6.42 9.90
C LEU A 123 3.89 6.56 9.27
N VAL A 124 4.58 7.69 9.49
CA VAL A 124 5.93 7.90 8.97
C VAL A 124 6.91 6.85 9.51
N GLN A 125 6.80 6.53 10.80
CA GLN A 125 7.60 5.48 11.42
C GLN A 125 7.29 4.10 10.80
N SER A 126 6.01 3.79 10.58
CA SER A 126 5.57 2.54 9.97
C SER A 126 6.08 2.40 8.53
N TRP A 127 5.98 3.45 7.71
CA TRP A 127 6.47 3.43 6.33
C TRP A 127 8.00 3.30 6.26
N SER A 128 8.72 4.04 7.11
CA SER A 128 10.19 3.95 7.20
C SER A 128 10.66 2.51 7.45
N ARG A 129 9.95 1.78 8.31
CA ARG A 129 10.24 0.36 8.60
C ARG A 129 9.79 -0.56 7.48
N ALA A 130 8.54 -0.42 7.03
CA ALA A 130 7.94 -1.30 6.02
C ALA A 130 8.73 -1.31 4.71
N PHE A 131 9.30 -0.15 4.34
CA PHE A 131 10.06 0.01 3.11
C PHE A 131 11.58 0.07 3.32
N ALA A 132 12.08 -0.41 4.47
CA ALA A 132 13.47 -0.22 4.84
C ALA A 132 14.49 -0.86 3.88
N ASN A 133 14.05 -1.92 3.17
CA ASN A 133 14.85 -2.66 2.20
C ASN A 133 14.42 -2.39 0.75
N SER A 134 13.66 -1.32 0.51
CA SER A 134 13.11 -0.97 -0.81
C SER A 134 13.84 0.27 -1.37
N PRO A 135 14.82 0.11 -2.29
CA PRO A 135 15.60 1.24 -2.81
C PRO A 135 14.76 2.33 -3.49
N SER A 136 13.58 2.00 -4.01
CA SER A 136 12.65 2.96 -4.61
C SER A 136 11.98 3.89 -3.59
N TYR A 137 12.06 3.58 -2.30
CA TYR A 137 11.29 4.23 -1.22
C TYR A 137 12.17 4.69 -0.04
N THR A 138 13.47 4.96 -0.30
CA THR A 138 14.40 5.48 0.73
C THR A 138 13.93 6.80 1.34
N SER A 139 13.11 7.57 0.61
CA SER A 139 12.55 8.84 1.07
C SER A 139 11.73 8.72 2.37
N PHE A 140 11.14 7.56 2.67
CA PHE A 140 10.46 7.35 3.97
C PHE A 140 11.46 7.28 5.13
N GLN A 141 12.59 6.59 4.94
CA GLN A 141 13.64 6.52 5.95
C GLN A 141 14.27 7.90 6.18
N ASP A 142 14.58 8.61 5.10
CA ASP A 142 15.14 9.96 5.16
C ASP A 142 14.21 10.90 5.91
N THR A 143 12.91 10.89 5.58
CA THR A 143 11.88 11.70 6.24
C THR A 143 11.81 11.39 7.73
N TYR A 144 11.74 10.11 8.10
CA TYR A 144 11.72 9.68 9.50
C TYR A 144 12.96 10.15 10.28
N ASN A 145 14.15 10.00 9.71
CA ASN A 145 15.40 10.41 10.33
C ASN A 145 15.47 11.93 10.50
N ILE A 146 15.05 12.68 9.48
CA ILE A 146 14.98 14.14 9.54
C ILE A 146 14.02 14.59 10.64
N MET A 147 12.82 14.02 10.72
CA MET A 147 11.84 14.36 11.75
C MET A 147 12.34 14.03 13.17
N LYS A 148 13.11 12.95 13.33
CA LYS A 148 13.80 12.67 14.60
C LYS A 148 14.84 13.73 14.95
N MET A 149 15.63 14.16 13.98
CA MET A 149 16.62 15.24 14.17
C MET A 149 15.94 16.59 14.48
N GLU A 150 14.74 16.83 13.93
CA GLU A 150 13.90 18.00 14.26
C GLU A 150 13.30 17.92 15.69
N GLY A 151 13.51 16.82 16.42
CA GLY A 151 13.10 16.67 17.82
C GLY A 151 11.70 16.07 18.02
N HIS A 152 11.09 15.49 16.98
CA HIS A 152 9.78 14.84 17.11
C HIS A 152 9.88 13.53 17.91
N ASN A 153 9.01 13.38 18.92
CA ASN A 153 8.88 12.16 19.73
C ASN A 153 7.96 11.17 19.03
N PHE A 154 8.54 10.13 18.44
CA PHE A 154 7.76 9.09 17.78
C PHE A 154 7.14 8.12 18.81
N PRO A 155 5.91 7.63 18.55
CA PRO A 155 5.27 6.67 19.44
C PRO A 155 6.02 5.32 19.48
N PRO A 156 5.79 4.51 20.51
CA PRO A 156 6.25 3.12 20.57
C PRO A 156 5.70 2.32 19.39
N VAL A 157 6.52 1.39 18.89
CA VAL A 157 6.14 0.49 17.79
C VAL A 157 5.07 -0.48 18.28
N LYS A 158 3.99 -0.65 17.52
CA LYS A 158 3.01 -1.70 17.79
C LYS A 158 3.36 -2.94 16.97
N GLU A 159 3.12 -4.13 17.51
CA GLU A 159 3.36 -5.41 16.81
C GLU A 159 2.59 -5.51 15.47
N THR A 160 1.42 -4.88 15.38
CA THR A 160 0.61 -4.82 14.17
C THR A 160 1.23 -4.01 13.03
N ASP A 161 2.15 -3.11 13.33
CA ASP A 161 2.81 -2.24 12.34
C ASP A 161 3.95 -2.98 11.60
N VAL A 162 4.34 -4.16 12.10
CA VAL A 162 5.42 -5.00 11.54
C VAL A 162 4.90 -5.86 10.38
N MET A 163 3.59 -6.09 10.27
CA MET A 163 2.96 -7.00 9.28
C MET A 163 2.56 -6.31 7.96
N PHE A 164 3.08 -5.10 7.69
CA PHE A 164 2.48 -4.16 6.73
C PHE A 164 2.57 -4.54 5.25
N THR A 165 3.40 -5.50 4.84
CA THR A 165 3.54 -5.82 3.42
C THR A 165 3.27 -7.30 3.19
N SER A 166 2.04 -7.64 2.80
CA SER A 166 1.81 -8.81 1.96
C SER A 166 1.70 -8.28 0.53
N GLU A 167 2.83 -7.99 -0.10
CA GLU A 167 2.88 -7.85 -1.55
C GLU A 167 2.22 -9.09 -2.19
N LYS A 168 1.53 -8.90 -3.30
CA LYS A 168 0.94 -10.02 -4.02
C LYS A 168 2.09 -10.94 -4.45
N ALA A 169 2.07 -12.19 -3.98
CA ALA A 169 3.03 -13.19 -4.41
C ALA A 169 3.07 -13.25 -5.96
N PRO A 170 4.25 -13.39 -6.57
CA PRO A 170 4.37 -13.41 -8.02
C PRO A 170 3.59 -14.58 -8.61
N GLU A 171 3.08 -14.37 -9.82
CA GLU A 171 2.46 -15.46 -10.56
C GLU A 171 3.47 -16.53 -10.91
N TRP A 172 3.03 -17.78 -10.90
CA TRP A 172 3.87 -18.89 -11.27
C TRP A 172 4.05 -18.93 -12.77
N THR A 173 5.30 -18.96 -13.21
CA THR A 173 5.63 -19.17 -14.61
C THR A 173 5.72 -20.66 -14.90
N ASP A 174 5.34 -21.05 -16.11
CA ASP A 174 5.59 -22.40 -16.60
C ASP A 174 6.81 -22.40 -17.54
N GLY A 175 7.43 -23.57 -17.71
CA GLY A 175 8.59 -23.77 -18.56
C GLY A 175 8.97 -25.24 -18.66
N ASP A 176 9.68 -25.61 -19.72
CA ASP A 176 10.04 -27.01 -20.01
C ASP A 176 11.39 -27.43 -19.42
N GLU A 177 12.13 -26.49 -18.86
CA GLU A 177 13.41 -26.70 -18.18
C GLU A 177 13.52 -25.92 -16.87
N CYS A 178 14.39 -26.38 -15.98
CA CYS A 178 14.68 -25.69 -14.73
C CYS A 178 15.29 -24.30 -14.98
N HIS A 179 14.73 -23.26 -14.36
CA HIS A 179 15.20 -21.88 -14.50
C HIS A 179 16.65 -21.65 -14.05
N LEU A 180 17.23 -22.52 -13.21
CA LEU A 180 18.61 -22.38 -12.72
C LEU A 180 19.61 -23.26 -13.47
N CYS A 181 19.32 -24.56 -13.62
CA CYS A 181 20.27 -25.53 -14.18
C CYS A 181 19.90 -26.03 -15.58
N HIS A 182 18.79 -25.55 -16.15
CA HIS A 182 18.32 -25.88 -17.50
C HIS A 182 18.08 -27.37 -17.75
N VAL A 183 17.93 -28.19 -16.70
CA VAL A 183 17.53 -29.59 -16.87
C VAL A 183 16.09 -29.64 -17.37
N ASN A 184 15.86 -30.41 -18.44
CA ASN A 184 14.52 -30.63 -18.99
C ASN A 184 13.63 -31.38 -18.00
N PHE A 185 12.38 -30.93 -17.90
CA PHE A 185 11.36 -31.62 -17.13
C PHE A 185 10.83 -32.83 -17.89
N SER A 186 10.40 -33.85 -17.13
CA SER A 186 9.85 -35.09 -17.64
C SER A 186 8.93 -35.73 -16.60
N LEU A 187 8.39 -36.92 -16.88
CA LEU A 187 7.59 -37.67 -15.91
C LEU A 187 8.34 -38.00 -14.61
N ILE A 188 9.67 -38.12 -14.71
CA ILE A 188 10.56 -38.40 -13.58
C ILE A 188 11.11 -37.10 -12.99
N GLN A 189 11.48 -36.14 -13.85
CA GLN A 189 11.96 -34.83 -13.44
C GLN A 189 10.82 -33.82 -13.34
N ARG A 190 10.19 -33.74 -12.17
CA ARG A 190 8.99 -32.92 -11.96
C ARG A 190 9.31 -31.43 -11.76
N LYS A 191 8.32 -30.60 -12.14
CA LYS A 191 8.32 -29.13 -11.97
C LYS A 191 8.05 -28.74 -10.52
N HIS A 192 8.75 -27.73 -10.02
CA HIS A 192 8.51 -27.13 -8.70
C HIS A 192 8.63 -25.60 -8.77
N HIS A 193 7.70 -24.89 -8.12
CA HIS A 193 7.73 -23.42 -8.11
C HIS A 193 8.35 -22.84 -6.83
N CYS A 194 9.17 -21.81 -7.00
CA CYS A 194 9.63 -20.97 -5.90
C CYS A 194 8.53 -20.00 -5.49
N ARG A 195 8.13 -20.00 -4.21
CA ARG A 195 7.07 -19.09 -3.72
C ARG A 195 7.51 -17.62 -3.65
N LYS A 196 8.83 -17.33 -3.71
CA LYS A 196 9.35 -15.96 -3.68
C LYS A 196 9.41 -15.30 -5.07
N CYS A 197 9.82 -16.03 -6.12
CA CYS A 197 10.03 -15.44 -7.46
C CYS A 197 9.09 -15.97 -8.54
N GLY A 198 8.28 -17.00 -8.25
CA GLY A 198 7.32 -17.57 -9.20
C GLY A 198 7.92 -18.47 -10.28
N GLN A 199 9.25 -18.53 -10.42
CA GLN A 199 9.91 -19.35 -11.45
C GLN A 199 9.83 -20.86 -11.17
N VAL A 200 9.97 -21.66 -12.24
CA VAL A 200 9.96 -23.13 -12.22
C VAL A 200 11.36 -23.71 -12.09
N PHE A 201 11.52 -24.71 -11.21
CA PHE A 201 12.80 -25.33 -10.88
C PHE A 201 12.66 -26.85 -10.74
N CYS A 202 13.78 -27.57 -10.81
CA CYS A 202 13.85 -28.95 -10.36
C CYS A 202 13.89 -29.05 -8.83
N GLY A 203 13.74 -30.27 -8.31
CA GLY A 203 13.73 -30.52 -6.86
C GLY A 203 15.04 -30.14 -6.17
N GLN A 204 16.18 -30.27 -6.86
CA GLN A 204 17.51 -29.94 -6.32
C GLN A 204 17.69 -28.41 -6.16
N CYS A 205 17.44 -27.63 -7.21
CA CYS A 205 17.58 -26.17 -7.22
C CYS A 205 16.53 -25.41 -6.39
N SER A 206 15.58 -26.13 -5.80
CA SER A 206 14.53 -25.59 -4.94
C SER A 206 14.31 -26.43 -3.70
N SER A 207 15.37 -27.03 -3.17
CA SER A 207 15.29 -27.97 -2.03
C SER A 207 15.05 -27.30 -0.68
N LYS A 208 15.12 -25.96 -0.61
CA LYS A 208 15.02 -25.18 0.63
C LYS A 208 13.59 -24.69 0.87
N SER A 209 13.31 -24.40 2.13
CA SER A 209 12.07 -23.78 2.58
C SER A 209 12.36 -22.56 3.43
N SER A 210 11.52 -21.52 3.34
CA SER A 210 11.62 -20.32 4.18
C SER A 210 10.24 -19.67 4.33
N THR A 211 10.06 -18.86 5.37
CA THR A 211 8.94 -17.92 5.47
C THR A 211 9.12 -16.77 4.50
N ILE A 212 8.02 -16.19 4.01
CA ILE A 212 8.04 -15.03 3.12
C ILE A 212 7.07 -13.98 3.69
N PRO A 213 7.45 -13.30 4.80
CA PRO A 213 6.56 -12.34 5.46
C PRO A 213 6.09 -11.23 4.53
N GLN A 214 6.92 -10.82 3.56
CA GLN A 214 6.56 -9.80 2.58
C GLN A 214 5.41 -10.22 1.65
N PHE A 215 5.02 -11.49 1.61
CA PHE A 215 3.86 -12.01 0.88
C PHE A 215 2.76 -12.55 1.81
N GLY A 216 2.87 -12.30 3.12
CA GLY A 216 1.96 -12.84 4.13
C GLY A 216 2.12 -14.35 4.36
N ILE A 217 3.28 -14.91 4.00
CA ILE A 217 3.53 -16.35 4.14
C ILE A 217 4.36 -16.60 5.41
N GLU A 218 3.67 -16.84 6.51
CA GLU A 218 4.27 -17.07 7.84
C GLU A 218 4.71 -18.52 8.07
N ARG A 219 4.28 -19.45 7.21
CA ARG A 219 4.71 -20.85 7.24
C ARG A 219 5.88 -21.07 6.28
N GLU A 220 6.76 -22.01 6.59
CA GLU A 220 7.84 -22.36 5.68
C GLU A 220 7.30 -22.93 4.35
N VAL A 221 7.73 -22.33 3.25
CA VAL A 221 7.35 -22.74 1.89
C VAL A 221 8.58 -22.88 1.01
N ARG A 222 8.46 -23.71 -0.04
CA ARG A 222 9.55 -23.98 -0.98
C ARG A 222 10.07 -22.71 -1.68
N VAL A 223 11.37 -22.51 -1.65
CA VAL A 223 12.06 -21.43 -2.37
C VAL A 223 13.26 -21.98 -3.13
N CYS A 224 13.63 -21.33 -4.24
CA CYS A 224 14.87 -21.65 -4.93
C CYS A 224 16.09 -21.23 -4.10
N ASP A 225 17.26 -21.81 -4.39
CA ASP A 225 18.48 -21.56 -3.62
C ASP A 225 18.86 -20.08 -3.58
N HIS A 226 18.69 -19.37 -4.71
CA HIS A 226 18.92 -17.93 -4.79
C HIS A 226 17.99 -17.14 -3.86
N CYS A 227 16.69 -17.42 -3.90
CA CYS A 227 15.70 -16.75 -3.08
C CYS A 227 15.88 -17.06 -1.59
N TYR A 228 16.27 -18.29 -1.26
CA TYR A 228 16.58 -18.69 0.11
C TYR A 228 17.73 -17.86 0.69
N ASN A 229 18.80 -17.66 -0.08
CA ASN A 229 19.94 -16.86 0.37
C ASN A 229 19.60 -15.36 0.56
N GLN A 230 18.60 -14.85 -0.16
CA GLN A 230 18.11 -13.48 0.00
C GLN A 230 17.10 -13.30 1.16
N LEU A 231 16.55 -14.38 1.70
CA LEU A 231 15.58 -14.36 2.81
C LEU A 231 16.23 -14.63 4.17
N LYS A 232 17.53 -14.92 4.17
CA LYS A 232 18.34 -15.09 5.38
C LYS A 232 18.91 -13.77 5.87
#